data_AF-Q9K735-F1
#
_entry.id   AF-Q9K735-F1
#
_cell.length_a   1.000
_cell.length_b   1.000
_cell.length_c   1.000
_cell.angle_alpha   90.00
_cell.angle_beta   90.00
_cell.angle_gamma   90.00
#
_symmetry.space_group_name_H-M   'P 1'
#
loop_
_entity.id
_entity.type
_entity.pdbx_description
1 polymer ?
#
loop_
_entity_poly.entity_id
_entity_poly.type
_entity_poly.pdbx_seq_one_letter_code
_entity_poly.pdbx_strand_id
1 'polypeptide(L)' 'MFVRLKYYELGAEKGYTMWVRSKKEVIEKLARVGASPKDVFYLAVKKKGDEDFKEYDPGVLLK' A
#
# COMPACT_ATOMS: atom_id res chain seq x y z
N MET A 1 -11.60 1.22 -1.13
CA MET A 1 -10.77 0.99 -2.33
C MET A 1 -9.86 -0.19 -2.05
N PHE A 2 -9.51 -0.97 -3.07
CA PHE A 2 -8.45 -1.96 -2.94
C PHE A 2 -7.11 -1.29 -3.15
N VAL A 3 -6.15 -1.61 -2.30
CA VAL A 3 -4.77 -1.17 -2.39
C VAL A 3 -3.91 -2.41 -2.47
N ARG A 4 -3.09 -2.49 -3.52
CA ARG A 4 -2.03 -3.48 -3.67
C ARG A 4 -0.73 -2.75 -3.43
N LEU A 5 0.10 -3.30 -2.53
CA LEU A 5 1.40 -2.74 -2.25
C LEU A 5 2.46 -3.82 -2.18
N LYS A 6 3.71 -3.43 -2.47
CA LYS A 6 4.90 -4.22 -2.16
C LYS A 6 5.85 -3.37 -1.33
N TYR A 7 6.48 -4.02 -0.35
CA TYR A 7 7.31 -3.38 0.65
C TYR A 7 8.39 -4.33 1.13
N TYR A 8 9.43 -3.78 1.77
CA TYR A 8 10.42 -4.59 2.48
C TYR A 8 10.04 -4.75 3.95
N GLU A 9 10.02 -5.98 4.43
CA GLU A 9 9.90 -6.31 5.85
C GLU A 9 11.20 -7.01 6.27
N LEU A 10 12.02 -6.36 7.11
CA LEU A 10 13.29 -6.91 7.58
C LEU A 10 14.22 -7.38 6.43
N GLY A 11 14.22 -6.68 5.30
CA GLY A 11 15.03 -7.00 4.12
C GLY A 11 14.43 -8.01 3.14
N ALA A 12 13.23 -8.55 3.41
CA ALA A 12 12.51 -9.43 2.48
C ALA A 12 11.40 -8.67 1.74
N GLU A 13 11.29 -8.86 0.43
CA GLU A 13 10.13 -8.37 -0.34
C GLU A 13 8.87 -9.10 0.11
N LYS A 14 7.84 -8.31 0.44
CA LYS A 14 6.49 -8.79 0.67
C LYS A 14 5.51 -7.95 -0.12
N GLY A 15 4.34 -8.52 -0.37
CA GLY A 15 3.24 -7.80 -0.99
C GLY A 15 1.90 -8.31 -0.51
N TYR A 16 0.94 -7.42 -0.36
CA TYR A 16 -0.43 -7.81 -0.07
C TYR A 16 -1.43 -6.85 -0.72
N THR A 17 -2.62 -7.37 -0.99
CA THR A 17 -3.77 -6.60 -1.47
C THR A 17 -4.79 -6.53 -0.36
N MET A 18 -5.25 -5.33 -0.02
CA MET A 18 -6.19 -5.09 1.05
C MET A 18 -7.28 -4.11 0.64
N TRP A 19 -8.45 -4.25 1.24
CA TRP A 19 -9.45 -3.20 1.19
C TRP A 19 -9.21 -2.19 2.31
N VAL A 20 -9.25 -0.91 1.96
CA VAL A 20 -9.11 0.23 2.88
C VAL A 20 -10.09 1.32 2.53
N ARG A 21 -10.48 2.13 3.53
CA ARG A 21 -11.34 3.31 3.36
C ARG A 21 -10.54 4.57 3.10
N SER A 22 -9.30 4.63 3.59
CA SER A 22 -8.46 5.82 3.51
C SER A 22 -6.98 5.45 3.43
N LYS A 23 -6.16 6.42 3.05
CA LYS A 23 -4.70 6.30 3.12
C LYS A 23 -4.19 6.04 4.55
N LYS A 24 -4.82 6.64 5.56
CA LYS A 24 -4.45 6.44 6.97
C LYS A 24 -4.52 4.96 7.36
N GLU A 25 -5.57 4.27 6.92
CA GLU A 25 -5.75 2.84 7.19
C GLU A 25 -4.67 1.97 6.52
N VAL A 26 -4.12 2.39 5.37
CA VAL A 26 -2.97 1.73 4.74
C VAL A 26 -1.75 1.81 5.66
N ILE A 27 -1.46 3.00 6.18
CA ILE A 27 -0.32 3.25 7.07
C ILE A 27 -0.46 2.46 8.38
N GLU A 28 -1.66 2.45 8.98
CA GLU A 28 -1.94 1.68 10.20
C GLU A 28 -1.76 0.17 9.98
N LYS A 29 -2.13 -0.35 8.81
CA LYS A 29 -1.94 -1.77 8.47
C LYS A 29 -0.48 -2.11 8.19
N LEU A 30 0.28 -1.23 7.54
CA LEU A 30 1.74 -1.41 7.35
C LEU A 30 2.44 -1.50 8.71
N ALA A 31 2.11 -0.59 9.65
CA ALA A 31 2.70 -0.59 10.98
C ALA A 31 2.44 -1.91 11.75
N ARG A 32 1.26 -2.53 11.58
CA ARG A 32 0.92 -3.82 12.22
C ARG A 32 1.77 -4.99 11.72
N VAL A 33 2.27 -4.91 10.49
CA VAL A 33 3.16 -5.94 9.91
C VAL A 33 4.63 -5.57 10.04
N GLY A 34 4.98 -4.57 10.86
CA GLY A 34 6.35 -4.15 11.08
C GLY A 34 6.97 -3.38 9.90
N ALA A 35 6.15 -2.83 9.01
CA ALA A 35 6.58 -2.02 7.88
C ALA A 35 6.20 -0.56 8.05
N SER A 36 6.98 0.33 7.46
CA SER A 36 6.68 1.75 7.37
C SER A 36 6.33 2.14 5.93
N PRO A 37 5.65 3.28 5.72
CA PRO A 37 5.44 3.82 4.38
C PRO A 37 6.71 4.01 3.55
N LYS A 38 7.89 4.17 4.19
CA LYS A 38 9.18 4.32 3.52
C LYS A 38 9.69 3.01 2.91
N ASP A 39 9.22 1.88 3.43
CA ASP A 39 9.62 0.56 2.95
C ASP A 39 8.81 0.13 1.73
N VAL A 40 7.74 0.87 1.38
CA VAL A 40 6.87 0.60 0.23
C VAL A 40 7.53 1.11 -1.04
N PHE A 41 7.78 0.21 -1.99
CA PHE A 41 8.37 0.54 -3.30
C PHE A 41 7.40 0.32 -4.47
N TYR A 42 6.22 -0.25 -4.21
CA TYR A 42 5.15 -0.37 -5.21
C TYR A 42 3.80 -0.09 -4.56
N LEU A 43 2.97 0.69 -5.24
CA LEU A 43 1.62 1.03 -4.80
C LEU A 43 0.69 1.06 -6.01
N ALA A 44 -0.42 0.34 -5.93
CA ALA A 44 -1.49 0.42 -6.90
C ALA A 44 -2.86 0.43 -6.21
N VAL A 45 -3.79 1.21 -6.72
CA VAL A 45 -5.11 1.43 -6.13
C VAL A 45 -6.19 1.14 -7.16
N LYS A 46 -7.21 0.38 -6.74
CA LYS A 46 -8.44 0.14 -7.50
C LYS A 46 -9.62 0.70 -6.71
N LYS A 47 -10.27 1.74 -7.24
CA LYS A 47 -11.47 2.34 -6.65
C LYS A 47 -12.72 1.59 -7.12
N LYS A 48 -13.85 1.88 -6.47
CA LYS A 48 -15.14 1.33 -6.89
C LYS A 48 -15.46 1.88 -8.29
N GLY A 49 -15.66 0.99 -9.25
CA GLY A 49 -15.94 1.35 -10.65
C GLY A 49 -14.71 1.41 -11.55
N ASP A 50 -13.48 1.26 -11.02
CA ASP A 50 -12.30 1.03 -11.87
C ASP A 50 -12.33 -0.41 -12.39
N GLU A 51 -11.97 -0.61 -13.66
CA GLU A 51 -11.76 -1.95 -14.25
C GLU A 51 -10.48 -2.59 -13.70
N ASP A 52 -9.41 -1.80 -13.54
CA ASP A 52 -8.08 -2.27 -13.14
C ASP A 52 -7.45 -1.46 -12.01
N PHE A 53 -6.35 -1.98 -11.46
CA PHE A 53 -5.50 -1.25 -10.52
C PHE A 53 -4.70 -0.18 -11.27
N LYS A 54 -4.67 1.03 -10.73
CA LYS A 54 -3.84 2.13 -11.22
C LYS A 54 -2.63 2.27 -10.32
N GLU A 55 -1.44 2.31 -10.90
CA GLU A 55 -0.19 2.49 -10.16
C GLU A 55 -0.03 3.95 -9.70
N TYR A 56 0.55 4.12 -8.52
CA TYR A 56 0.82 5.41 -7.90
C TYR A 56 2.24 5.41 -7.33
N ASP A 57 2.85 6.59 -7.28
CA ASP A 57 4.09 6.80 -6.55
C ASP A 57 3.90 6.44 -5.06
N PRO A 58 4.67 5.51 -4.47
CA PRO A 58 4.58 5.18 -3.05
C PRO A 58 4.85 6.35 -2.11
N GLY A 59 5.62 7.36 -2.56
CA GLY A 59 5.89 8.59 -1.81
C GLY A 59 4.63 9.37 -1.45
N VAL A 60 3.48 9.12 -2.12
CA VAL A 60 2.20 9.65 -1.68
C VAL A 60 1.80 9.17 -0.29
N LEU A 61 2.36 8.07 0.24
CA LEU A 61 2.08 7.60 1.60
C LEU A 61 2.80 8.43 2.67
N LEU A 62 3.83 9.20 2.30
CA LEU A 62 4.67 10.01 3.21
C LEU A 62 4.19 11.46 3.38
N LYS A 63 3.33 11.95 2.48
CA LYS A 63 2.75 13.30 2.52
C LYS A 63 1.55 13.42 3.44
#